data_AF-A0A147ER67-F1
#
_entry.id   AF-A0A147ER67-F1
#
_cell.length_a   1.000
_cell.length_b   1.000
_cell.length_c   1.000
_cell.angle_alpha   90.00
_cell.angle_beta   90.00
_cell.angle_gamma   90.00
#
_symmetry.space_group_name_H-M   'P 1'
#
loop_
_entity.id
_entity.type
_entity.pdbx_description
1 polymer ?
#
loop_
_entity_poly.entity_id
_entity_poly.type
_entity_poly.pdbx_seq_one_letter_code
_entity_poly.pdbx_strand_id
1 'polypeptide(L)'
;MGVRDVNADVSTWFDGRARVLFVHAHPDDETIATGGTLAALAEAGREPLLVTLTRGERGEVVAGPLEALVAAHGIAVARQNELKTALGMLGVERHAFLGVEPARAEGYPPVIYEDSGMAWGPDGRATASEDASPDALTSAPAVEALNDLLAAAYQSQAQAIVSYDDGGGYGHPDHVFAHRLARAVAHALEIPFWAIVSDVFSSDAGPAPTDASSASAEAHDVSPWLPRKTAALRAYATQLTVDGDEIVHVGGQREPIGTVETFRRLTPAPSGPGAESAPRGEAPSAEAPPR
;
A
#
# COMPACT_ATOMS: atom_id res chain seq x y z
N MET A 1 38.76 -9.52 3.36
CA MET A 1 37.52 -8.72 3.35
C MET A 1 36.53 -9.52 2.52
N GLY A 2 35.76 -10.39 3.19
CA GLY A 2 34.98 -11.42 2.51
C GLY A 2 33.80 -10.80 1.77
N VAL A 3 33.68 -11.09 0.49
CA VAL A 3 32.46 -10.91 -0.30
C VAL A 3 31.40 -11.77 0.40
N ARG A 4 30.42 -11.14 1.04
CA ARG A 4 29.23 -11.86 1.49
C ARG A 4 28.50 -12.30 0.24
N ASP A 5 28.20 -13.59 0.19
CA ASP A 5 27.36 -14.21 -0.82
C ASP A 5 26.05 -13.41 -0.91
N VAL A 6 25.74 -12.85 -2.09
CA VAL A 6 24.57 -12.00 -2.35
C VAL A 6 23.31 -12.81 -2.70
N ASN A 7 23.30 -14.11 -2.41
CA ASN A 7 22.03 -14.78 -2.14
C ASN A 7 21.50 -14.23 -0.81
N ALA A 8 20.80 -13.09 -0.87
CA ALA A 8 20.13 -12.51 0.26
C ALA A 8 19.21 -13.58 0.86
N ASP A 9 19.46 -13.94 2.11
CA ASP A 9 18.63 -14.88 2.83
C ASP A 9 17.24 -14.23 3.03
N VAL A 10 16.33 -14.47 2.08
CA VAL A 10 14.93 -14.01 2.10
C VAL A 10 14.25 -14.32 3.43
N SER A 11 14.72 -15.36 4.12
CA SER A 11 14.22 -15.77 5.43
C SER A 11 14.44 -14.72 6.53
N THR A 12 15.33 -13.75 6.31
CA THR A 12 15.69 -12.65 7.23
C THR A 12 14.95 -11.34 6.97
N TRP A 13 14.35 -11.16 5.80
CA TRP A 13 13.61 -9.94 5.44
C TRP A 13 12.44 -9.70 6.40
N PHE A 14 12.11 -8.43 6.64
CA PHE A 14 11.07 -8.03 7.58
C PHE A 14 11.23 -8.68 8.97
N ASP A 15 12.42 -8.66 9.54
CA ASP A 15 12.77 -9.36 10.80
C ASP A 15 12.42 -10.87 10.80
N GLY A 16 12.45 -11.50 9.62
CA GLY A 16 12.13 -12.92 9.42
C GLY A 16 10.67 -13.30 9.68
N ARG A 17 9.74 -12.35 9.57
CA ARG A 17 8.30 -12.65 9.68
C ARG A 17 7.83 -13.53 8.53
N ALA A 18 7.09 -14.59 8.86
CA ALA A 18 6.60 -15.54 7.87
C ALA A 18 5.31 -15.05 7.19
N ARG A 19 4.44 -14.34 7.92
CA ARG A 19 3.17 -13.80 7.41
C ARG A 19 3.23 -12.29 7.35
N VAL A 20 3.57 -11.76 6.19
CA VAL A 20 3.64 -10.31 5.93
C VAL A 20 2.41 -9.92 5.11
N LEU A 21 1.65 -8.95 5.62
CA LEU A 21 0.50 -8.38 4.94
C LEU A 21 0.97 -7.20 4.08
N PHE A 22 0.77 -7.28 2.77
CA PHE A 22 0.99 -6.21 1.81
C PHE A 22 -0.33 -5.52 1.54
N VAL A 23 -0.38 -4.20 1.72
CA VAL A 23 -1.59 -3.38 1.53
C VAL A 23 -1.35 -2.40 0.40
N HIS A 24 -2.01 -2.62 -0.72
CA HIS A 24 -1.93 -1.80 -1.93
C HIS A 24 -3.29 -1.24 -2.30
N ALA A 25 -3.32 -0.06 -2.90
CA ALA A 25 -4.54 0.63 -3.27
C ALA A 25 -5.19 -0.02 -4.49
N HIS A 26 -4.44 -0.20 -5.58
CA HIS A 26 -4.99 -0.60 -6.88
C HIS A 26 -4.34 -1.87 -7.45
N PRO A 27 -5.02 -2.55 -8.39
CA PRO A 27 -4.46 -3.68 -9.16
C PRO A 27 -3.32 -3.27 -10.10
N ASP A 28 -2.06 -3.47 -9.70
CA ASP A 28 -0.78 -3.22 -10.42
C ASP A 28 0.32 -2.76 -9.45
N ASP A 29 -0.07 -1.94 -8.47
CA ASP A 29 0.78 -1.40 -7.42
C ASP A 29 1.65 -2.47 -6.76
N GLU A 30 1.07 -3.64 -6.48
CA GLU A 30 1.79 -4.72 -5.79
C GLU A 30 2.94 -5.24 -6.64
N THR A 31 2.74 -5.33 -7.96
CA THR A 31 3.75 -5.84 -8.88
C THR A 31 4.79 -4.76 -9.18
N ILE A 32 4.37 -3.51 -9.37
CA ILE A 32 5.28 -2.38 -9.63
C ILE A 32 6.23 -2.20 -8.44
N ALA A 33 5.66 -2.01 -7.24
CA ALA A 33 6.43 -1.63 -6.05
C ALA A 33 7.06 -2.81 -5.30
N THR A 34 6.41 -3.99 -5.30
CA THR A 34 6.80 -5.11 -4.42
C THR A 34 6.83 -6.48 -5.10
N GLY A 35 6.68 -6.54 -6.42
CA GLY A 35 6.46 -7.81 -7.14
C GLY A 35 7.61 -8.80 -6.97
N GLY A 36 8.84 -8.30 -6.93
CA GLY A 36 10.02 -9.12 -6.71
C GLY A 36 10.05 -9.70 -5.29
N THR A 37 9.76 -8.88 -4.29
CA THR A 37 9.68 -9.28 -2.87
C THR A 37 8.57 -10.29 -2.65
N LEU A 38 7.40 -10.06 -3.23
CA LEU A 38 6.27 -11.00 -3.16
C LEU A 38 6.64 -12.36 -3.75
N ALA A 39 7.26 -12.39 -4.94
CA ALA A 39 7.69 -13.63 -5.58
C ALA A 39 8.77 -14.36 -4.77
N ALA A 40 9.72 -13.62 -4.19
CA ALA A 40 10.77 -14.17 -3.36
C ALA A 40 10.22 -14.79 -2.06
N LEU A 41 9.32 -14.08 -1.37
CA LEU A 41 8.68 -14.57 -0.16
C LEU A 41 7.86 -15.84 -0.43
N ALA A 42 7.06 -15.85 -1.49
CA ALA A 42 6.27 -17.02 -1.88
C ALA A 42 7.18 -18.23 -2.20
N GLU A 43 8.25 -18.04 -2.96
CA GLU A 43 9.20 -19.11 -3.27
C GLU A 43 9.95 -19.63 -2.04
N ALA A 44 10.25 -18.75 -1.09
CA ALA A 44 10.90 -19.10 0.18
C ALA A 44 9.95 -19.81 1.18
N GLY A 45 8.71 -20.14 0.78
CA GLY A 45 7.71 -20.75 1.64
C GLY A 45 7.24 -19.83 2.77
N ARG A 46 7.39 -18.50 2.59
CA ARG A 46 6.69 -17.52 3.41
C ARG A 46 5.27 -17.36 2.88
N GLU A 47 4.43 -16.71 3.67
CA GLU A 47 2.99 -16.63 3.43
C GLU A 47 2.56 -15.16 3.23
N PRO A 48 3.06 -14.45 2.21
CA PRO A 48 2.61 -13.09 1.94
C PRO A 48 1.11 -13.10 1.67
N LEU A 49 0.38 -12.18 2.29
CA LEU A 49 -1.02 -11.89 1.96
C LEU A 49 -1.07 -10.52 1.30
N LEU A 50 -1.68 -10.43 0.13
CA LEU A 50 -2.02 -9.15 -0.49
C LEU A 50 -3.45 -8.76 -0.13
N VAL A 51 -3.64 -7.52 0.33
CA VAL A 51 -4.94 -6.86 0.34
C VAL A 51 -4.89 -5.68 -0.63
N THR A 52 -5.75 -5.72 -1.65
CA THR A 52 -5.94 -4.63 -2.61
C THR A 52 -7.18 -3.84 -2.20
N LEU A 53 -7.06 -2.52 -2.01
CA LEU A 53 -8.15 -1.74 -1.41
C LEU A 53 -9.32 -1.50 -2.38
N THR A 54 -9.04 -1.29 -3.66
CA THR A 54 -10.03 -0.99 -4.70
C THR A 54 -9.82 -1.86 -5.94
N ARG A 55 -10.70 -1.75 -6.95
CA ARG A 55 -10.55 -2.50 -8.23
C ARG A 55 -10.05 -1.61 -9.36
N GLY A 56 -9.68 -0.37 -9.07
CA GLY A 56 -9.14 0.54 -10.06
C GLY A 56 -10.18 1.06 -11.06
N GLU A 57 -11.40 1.29 -10.58
CA GLU A 57 -12.57 1.73 -11.34
C GLU A 57 -12.31 3.01 -12.15
N ARG A 58 -11.37 3.84 -11.70
CA ARG A 58 -11.02 5.13 -12.31
C ARG A 58 -9.72 5.09 -13.11
N GLY A 59 -9.14 3.90 -13.31
CA GLY A 59 -7.99 3.71 -14.18
C GLY A 59 -8.26 4.14 -15.61
N GLU A 60 -7.24 4.64 -16.28
CA GLU A 60 -7.26 4.80 -17.73
C GLU A 60 -6.91 3.47 -18.42
N VAL A 61 -7.12 3.37 -19.74
CA VAL A 61 -6.80 2.16 -20.51
C VAL A 61 -5.73 2.50 -21.54
N VAL A 62 -4.65 1.72 -21.58
CA VAL A 62 -3.66 1.78 -22.66
C VAL A 62 -4.36 1.58 -24.00
N ALA A 63 -4.14 2.51 -24.93
CA ALA A 63 -4.73 2.45 -26.26
C ALA A 63 -4.38 1.13 -26.96
N GLY A 64 -5.38 0.42 -27.50
CA GLY A 64 -5.15 -0.90 -28.07
C GLY A 64 -6.35 -1.84 -28.03
N PRO A 65 -6.12 -3.15 -28.28
CA PRO A 65 -7.19 -4.12 -28.50
C PRO A 65 -8.10 -4.35 -27.28
N LEU A 66 -7.67 -3.95 -26.09
CA LEU A 66 -8.45 -4.11 -24.86
C LEU A 66 -9.47 -3.00 -24.64
N GLU A 67 -9.37 -1.84 -25.30
CA GLU A 67 -10.31 -0.71 -25.11
C GLU A 67 -11.76 -1.13 -25.36
N ALA A 68 -12.02 -1.86 -26.44
CA ALA A 68 -13.36 -2.34 -26.78
C ALA A 68 -13.88 -3.38 -25.76
N LEU A 69 -12.99 -4.22 -25.23
CA LEU A 69 -13.34 -5.23 -24.23
C LEU A 69 -13.66 -4.56 -22.88
N VAL A 70 -12.84 -3.59 -22.46
CA VAL A 70 -13.06 -2.81 -21.24
C VAL A 70 -14.34 -1.99 -21.36
N ALA A 71 -14.61 -1.35 -22.51
CA ALA A 71 -15.85 -0.62 -22.73
C ALA A 71 -17.10 -1.53 -22.64
N ALA A 72 -16.99 -2.79 -23.06
CA ALA A 72 -18.11 -3.74 -23.01
C ALA A 72 -18.35 -4.37 -21.64
N HIS A 73 -17.28 -4.62 -20.85
CA HIS A 73 -17.35 -5.41 -19.61
C HIS A 73 -17.01 -4.64 -18.33
N GLY A 74 -16.49 -3.42 -18.45
CA GLY A 74 -16.06 -2.58 -17.33
C GLY A 74 -14.60 -2.80 -16.94
N ILE A 75 -13.91 -1.70 -16.60
CA ILE A 75 -12.47 -1.72 -16.26
C ILE A 75 -12.17 -2.53 -14.99
N ALA A 76 -13.01 -2.44 -13.97
CA ALA A 76 -12.82 -3.18 -12.72
C ALA A 76 -12.79 -4.71 -12.95
N VAL A 77 -13.58 -5.23 -13.90
CA VAL A 77 -13.58 -6.66 -14.24
C VAL A 77 -12.28 -7.04 -14.94
N ALA A 78 -11.81 -6.20 -15.86
CA ALA A 78 -10.52 -6.42 -16.52
C ALA A 78 -9.38 -6.43 -15.50
N ARG A 79 -9.25 -5.38 -14.69
CA ARG A 79 -8.18 -5.23 -13.69
C ARG A 79 -8.18 -6.34 -12.63
N GLN A 80 -9.35 -6.85 -12.21
CA GLN A 80 -9.42 -8.03 -11.34
C GLN A 80 -8.81 -9.29 -11.98
N ASN A 81 -9.04 -9.50 -13.28
CA ASN A 81 -8.47 -10.63 -14.01
C ASN A 81 -6.97 -10.46 -14.27
N GLU A 82 -6.54 -9.23 -14.54
CA GLU A 82 -5.12 -8.88 -14.69
C GLU A 82 -4.37 -9.15 -13.38
N LEU A 83 -4.89 -8.66 -12.25
CA LEU A 83 -4.33 -8.94 -10.92
C LEU A 83 -4.26 -10.43 -10.63
N LYS A 84 -5.36 -11.16 -10.82
CA LYS A 84 -5.36 -12.61 -10.62
C LYS A 84 -4.27 -13.30 -11.46
N THR A 85 -4.05 -12.84 -12.69
CA THR A 85 -3.01 -13.37 -13.57
C THR A 85 -1.61 -13.00 -13.08
N ALA A 86 -1.40 -11.74 -12.69
CA ALA A 86 -0.15 -11.25 -12.14
C ALA A 86 0.26 -12.02 -10.88
N LEU A 87 -0.65 -12.19 -9.92
CA LEU A 87 -0.40 -12.97 -8.70
C LEU A 87 -0.04 -14.43 -9.00
N GLY A 88 -0.68 -15.03 -10.01
CA GLY A 88 -0.31 -16.36 -10.50
C GLY A 88 1.12 -16.43 -11.04
N MET A 89 1.60 -15.38 -11.72
CA MET A 89 2.98 -15.28 -12.22
C MET A 89 3.99 -15.06 -11.08
N LEU A 90 3.60 -14.31 -10.04
CA LEU A 90 4.43 -14.09 -8.85
C LEU A 90 4.44 -15.30 -7.91
N GLY A 91 3.44 -16.18 -7.98
CA GLY A 91 3.26 -17.30 -7.04
C GLY A 91 2.56 -16.90 -5.75
N VAL A 92 1.87 -15.76 -5.71
CA VAL A 92 1.13 -15.27 -4.54
C VAL A 92 -0.26 -15.89 -4.54
N GLU A 93 -0.54 -16.76 -3.57
CA GLU A 93 -1.82 -17.47 -3.49
C GLU A 93 -2.84 -16.75 -2.60
N ARG A 94 -2.38 -15.98 -1.62
CA ARG A 94 -3.24 -15.32 -0.62
C ARG A 94 -3.51 -13.88 -1.06
N HIS A 95 -4.74 -13.63 -1.45
CA HIS A 95 -5.22 -12.31 -1.86
C HIS A 95 -6.65 -12.06 -1.37
N ALA A 96 -6.95 -10.81 -1.05
CA ALA A 96 -8.30 -10.32 -0.81
C ALA A 96 -8.46 -8.90 -1.34
N PHE A 97 -9.67 -8.55 -1.75
CA PHE A 97 -10.06 -7.14 -1.85
C PHE A 97 -10.56 -6.65 -0.49
N LEU A 98 -10.28 -5.40 -0.12
CA LEU A 98 -10.89 -4.80 1.07
C LEU A 98 -12.43 -4.77 0.91
N GLY A 99 -13.16 -4.97 2.00
CA GLY A 99 -14.62 -4.95 2.02
C GLY A 99 -15.27 -6.31 1.75
N VAL A 100 -14.50 -7.34 1.39
CA VAL A 100 -14.97 -8.72 1.21
C VAL A 100 -14.15 -9.69 2.05
N GLU A 101 -14.70 -10.85 2.42
CA GLU A 101 -13.94 -11.85 3.19
C GLU A 101 -12.63 -12.26 2.49
N PRO A 102 -11.51 -12.40 3.23
CA PRO A 102 -11.34 -12.22 4.69
C PRO A 102 -11.15 -10.77 5.15
N ALA A 103 -11.03 -9.80 4.25
CA ALA A 103 -10.85 -8.38 4.55
C ALA A 103 -12.17 -7.64 4.76
N ARG A 104 -13.06 -8.20 5.58
CA ARG A 104 -14.35 -7.63 5.98
C ARG A 104 -14.60 -7.89 7.45
N ALA A 105 -15.02 -6.86 8.18
CA ALA A 105 -15.41 -6.98 9.58
C ALA A 105 -16.53 -8.02 9.76
N GLU A 106 -16.39 -8.86 10.79
CA GLU A 106 -17.33 -9.95 11.05
C GLU A 106 -18.76 -9.43 11.25
N GLY A 107 -19.73 -10.12 10.65
CA GLY A 107 -21.15 -9.78 10.77
C GLY A 107 -21.63 -8.64 9.87
N TYR A 108 -20.76 -8.06 9.04
CA TYR A 108 -21.13 -7.04 8.06
C TYR A 108 -21.25 -7.62 6.64
N PRO A 109 -22.22 -7.16 5.83
CA PRO A 109 -22.33 -7.59 4.44
C PRO A 109 -21.12 -7.08 3.62
N PRO A 110 -20.76 -7.74 2.51
CA PRO A 110 -19.71 -7.25 1.61
C PRO A 110 -19.94 -5.80 1.17
N VAL A 111 -18.87 -5.04 1.06
CA VAL A 111 -18.85 -3.67 0.51
C VAL A 111 -17.77 -3.58 -0.56
N ILE A 112 -18.01 -2.72 -1.55
CA ILE A 112 -17.04 -2.39 -2.59
C ILE A 112 -16.57 -0.96 -2.30
N TYR A 113 -15.28 -0.81 -2.02
CA TYR A 113 -14.63 0.49 -2.00
C TYR A 113 -14.12 0.79 -3.40
N GLU A 114 -14.68 1.82 -4.03
CA GLU A 114 -14.29 2.23 -5.39
C GLU A 114 -12.99 3.05 -5.34
N ASP A 115 -12.21 2.99 -6.42
CA ASP A 115 -11.09 3.88 -6.67
C ASP A 115 -11.53 5.35 -6.55
N SER A 116 -10.85 6.11 -5.67
CA SER A 116 -11.17 7.52 -5.45
C SER A 116 -10.83 8.40 -6.64
N GLY A 117 -9.88 7.94 -7.47
CA GLY A 117 -9.27 8.73 -8.52
C GLY A 117 -8.46 9.89 -7.97
N MET A 118 -7.92 10.69 -8.89
CA MET A 118 -7.01 11.78 -8.55
C MET A 118 -7.08 12.93 -9.55
N ALA A 119 -6.53 14.07 -9.14
CA ALA A 119 -6.17 15.18 -10.01
C ALA A 119 -4.72 15.59 -9.75
N TRP A 120 -4.02 16.07 -10.78
CA TRP A 120 -2.66 16.58 -10.64
C TRP A 120 -2.67 17.98 -9.99
N GLY A 121 -1.97 18.10 -8.87
CA GLY A 121 -1.72 19.35 -8.18
C GLY A 121 -0.67 20.22 -8.89
N PRO A 122 -0.59 21.51 -8.54
CA PRO A 122 0.38 22.45 -9.12
C PRO A 122 1.84 22.13 -8.76
N ASP A 123 2.07 21.31 -7.73
CA ASP A 123 3.36 20.81 -7.29
C ASP A 123 3.77 19.49 -7.98
N GLY A 124 2.98 19.02 -8.95
CA GLY A 124 3.22 17.77 -9.66
C GLY A 124 2.87 16.51 -8.85
N ARG A 125 2.26 16.66 -7.67
CA ARG A 125 1.76 15.53 -6.88
C ARG A 125 0.29 15.28 -7.16
N ALA A 126 -0.13 14.03 -7.03
CA ALA A 126 -1.52 13.68 -7.08
C ALA A 126 -2.26 14.23 -5.85
N THR A 127 -3.51 14.62 -6.06
CA THR A 127 -4.42 15.16 -5.04
C THR A 127 -5.81 14.54 -5.22
N ALA A 128 -6.70 14.74 -4.23
CA ALA A 128 -8.06 14.22 -4.30
C ALA A 128 -8.82 14.79 -5.50
N SER A 129 -9.50 13.93 -6.24
CA SER A 129 -10.39 14.37 -7.31
C SER A 129 -11.64 15.03 -6.74
N GLU A 130 -12.11 16.11 -7.37
CA GLU A 130 -13.34 16.82 -6.95
C GLU A 130 -14.62 16.02 -7.23
N ASP A 131 -14.54 15.04 -8.11
CA ASP A 131 -15.66 14.21 -8.58
C ASP A 131 -15.60 12.76 -8.04
N ALA A 132 -14.94 12.54 -6.90
CA ALA A 132 -14.89 11.23 -6.26
C ALA A 132 -16.31 10.69 -5.98
N SER A 133 -16.52 9.41 -6.28
CA SER A 133 -17.78 8.70 -6.03
C SER A 133 -18.14 8.71 -4.53
N PRO A 134 -19.42 8.71 -4.15
CA PRO A 134 -19.83 8.46 -2.76
C PRO A 134 -19.32 7.12 -2.22
N ASP A 135 -19.14 6.13 -3.11
CA ASP A 135 -18.64 4.79 -2.79
C ASP A 135 -17.11 4.70 -2.88
N ALA A 136 -16.42 5.82 -3.17
CA ALA A 136 -14.96 5.88 -3.19
C ALA A 136 -14.36 5.54 -1.83
N LEU A 137 -13.19 4.89 -1.84
CA LEU A 137 -12.46 4.49 -0.66
C LEU A 137 -12.22 5.67 0.31
N THR A 138 -11.89 6.85 -0.22
CA THR A 138 -11.65 8.06 0.60
C THR A 138 -12.92 8.81 1.01
N SER A 139 -14.06 8.50 0.38
CA SER A 139 -15.38 9.02 0.75
C SER A 139 -16.05 8.17 1.84
N ALA A 140 -15.75 6.87 1.88
CA ALA A 140 -16.31 5.94 2.85
C ALA A 140 -15.89 6.29 4.30
N PRO A 141 -16.72 5.96 5.33
CA PRO A 141 -16.33 6.15 6.71
C PRO A 141 -15.04 5.39 7.03
N ALA A 142 -13.99 6.12 7.41
CA ALA A 142 -12.65 5.52 7.58
C ALA A 142 -12.60 4.38 8.62
N VAL A 143 -13.50 4.41 9.61
CA VAL A 143 -13.61 3.34 10.61
C VAL A 143 -14.05 2.01 10.01
N GLU A 144 -14.84 2.02 8.94
CA GLU A 144 -15.27 0.78 8.26
C GLU A 144 -14.08 0.14 7.54
N ALA A 145 -13.39 0.89 6.69
CA ALA A 145 -12.21 0.42 5.98
C ALA A 145 -11.09 -0.01 6.96
N LEU A 146 -10.94 0.69 8.08
CA LEU A 146 -10.00 0.33 9.15
C LEU A 146 -10.36 -1.03 9.78
N ASN A 147 -11.63 -1.24 10.14
CA ASN A 147 -12.07 -2.50 10.74
C ASN A 147 -11.96 -3.67 9.76
N ASP A 148 -12.19 -3.42 8.48
CA ASP A 148 -12.06 -4.41 7.40
C ASP A 148 -10.60 -4.85 7.21
N LEU A 149 -9.66 -3.90 7.20
CA LEU A 149 -8.24 -4.20 7.12
C LEU A 149 -7.74 -4.87 8.42
N LEU A 150 -8.24 -4.45 9.57
CA LEU A 150 -7.96 -5.10 10.86
C LEU A 150 -8.43 -6.56 10.85
N ALA A 151 -9.62 -6.85 10.31
CA ALA A 151 -10.13 -8.20 10.15
C ALA A 151 -9.20 -9.03 9.25
N ALA A 152 -8.77 -8.48 8.10
CA ALA A 152 -7.82 -9.13 7.22
C ALA A 152 -6.51 -9.50 7.95
N ALA A 153 -5.92 -8.53 8.66
CA ALA A 153 -4.67 -8.71 9.39
C ALA A 153 -4.80 -9.72 10.54
N TYR A 154 -5.90 -9.66 11.29
CA TYR A 154 -6.16 -10.57 12.40
C TYR A 154 -6.42 -12.01 11.93
N GLN A 155 -7.34 -12.21 10.98
CA GLN A 155 -7.69 -13.53 10.46
C GLN A 155 -6.51 -14.20 9.74
N SER A 156 -5.69 -13.41 9.06
CA SER A 156 -4.48 -13.91 8.41
C SER A 156 -3.31 -14.13 9.37
N GLN A 157 -3.45 -13.77 10.65
CA GLN A 157 -2.40 -13.78 11.66
C GLN A 157 -1.14 -13.05 11.17
N ALA A 158 -1.32 -11.87 10.58
CA ALA A 158 -0.23 -11.03 10.09
C ALA A 158 0.76 -10.73 11.22
N GLN A 159 2.05 -10.82 10.91
CA GLN A 159 3.16 -10.58 11.84
C GLN A 159 3.92 -9.30 11.51
N ALA A 160 3.67 -8.73 10.33
CA ALA A 160 4.22 -7.50 9.79
C ALA A 160 3.24 -6.94 8.76
N ILE A 161 3.26 -5.63 8.55
CA ILE A 161 2.52 -4.95 7.49
C ILE A 161 3.48 -4.14 6.62
N VAL A 162 3.30 -4.22 5.31
CA VAL A 162 3.98 -3.41 4.29
C VAL A 162 2.95 -2.58 3.54
N SER A 163 3.17 -1.28 3.43
CA SER A 163 2.35 -0.38 2.62
C SER A 163 3.15 0.87 2.25
N TYR A 164 2.50 1.89 1.69
CA TYR A 164 3.14 3.13 1.27
C TYR A 164 3.77 3.90 2.44
N ASP A 165 4.63 4.88 2.12
CA ASP A 165 5.00 5.94 3.05
C ASP A 165 3.83 6.92 3.31
N ASP A 166 4.04 7.88 4.20
CA ASP A 166 3.02 8.86 4.60
C ASP A 166 2.59 9.80 3.45
N GLY A 167 3.45 9.95 2.44
CA GLY A 167 3.19 10.67 1.20
C GLY A 167 2.43 9.87 0.15
N GLY A 168 2.20 8.57 0.35
CA GLY A 168 1.54 7.69 -0.61
C GLY A 168 2.35 7.49 -1.89
N GLY A 169 3.69 7.65 -1.84
CA GLY A 169 4.51 7.78 -3.04
C GLY A 169 4.27 9.12 -3.74
N TYR A 170 3.46 9.13 -4.81
CA TYR A 170 3.27 10.31 -5.67
C TYR A 170 2.08 11.18 -5.24
N GLY A 171 1.44 10.84 -4.13
CA GLY A 171 0.34 11.59 -3.53
C GLY A 171 -1.06 11.05 -3.83
N HIS A 172 -1.19 9.90 -4.48
CA HIS A 172 -2.52 9.36 -4.79
C HIS A 172 -3.35 9.24 -3.50
N PRO A 173 -4.59 9.77 -3.46
CA PRO A 173 -5.43 9.78 -2.26
C PRO A 173 -5.58 8.40 -1.63
N ASP A 174 -5.83 7.37 -2.45
CA ASP A 174 -5.95 5.99 -1.98
C ASP A 174 -4.64 5.42 -1.40
N HIS A 175 -3.46 5.85 -1.91
CA HIS A 175 -2.17 5.40 -1.37
C HIS A 175 -1.91 6.03 0.00
N VAL A 176 -2.19 7.33 0.13
CA VAL A 176 -2.10 8.05 1.40
C VAL A 176 -3.07 7.44 2.42
N PHE A 177 -4.26 7.07 1.99
CA PHE A 177 -5.25 6.44 2.87
C PHE A 177 -4.86 5.00 3.23
N ALA A 178 -4.34 4.22 2.28
CA ALA A 178 -3.78 2.90 2.53
C ALA A 178 -2.67 2.93 3.59
N HIS A 179 -1.74 3.89 3.50
CA HIS A 179 -0.74 4.13 4.53
C HIS A 179 -1.39 4.35 5.90
N ARG A 180 -2.35 5.27 6.01
CA ARG A 180 -3.02 5.61 7.28
C ARG A 180 -3.72 4.39 7.89
N LEU A 181 -4.47 3.63 7.09
CA LEU A 181 -5.15 2.42 7.52
C LEU A 181 -4.13 1.36 7.99
N ALA A 182 -3.16 1.03 7.15
CA ALA A 182 -2.16 0.01 7.42
C ALA A 182 -1.31 0.35 8.66
N ARG A 183 -0.97 1.63 8.84
CA ARG A 183 -0.24 2.11 10.02
C ARG A 183 -1.06 2.01 11.29
N ALA A 184 -2.34 2.36 11.24
CA ALA A 184 -3.25 2.23 12.37
C ALA A 184 -3.49 0.76 12.75
N VAL A 185 -3.66 -0.14 11.78
CA VAL A 185 -3.80 -1.58 12.02
C VAL A 185 -2.53 -2.18 12.62
N ALA A 186 -1.36 -1.84 12.08
CA ALA A 186 -0.07 -2.30 12.61
C ALA A 186 0.11 -1.86 14.08
N HIS A 187 -0.27 -0.61 14.38
CA HIS A 187 -0.24 -0.09 15.75
C HIS A 187 -1.22 -0.85 16.67
N ALA A 188 -2.47 -1.04 16.23
CA ALA A 188 -3.49 -1.73 17.02
C ALA A 188 -3.14 -3.19 17.33
N LEU A 189 -2.43 -3.87 16.42
CA LEU A 189 -1.97 -5.25 16.57
C LEU A 189 -0.57 -5.36 17.20
N GLU A 190 0.08 -4.23 17.51
CA GLU A 190 1.46 -4.16 18.01
C GLU A 190 2.48 -4.92 17.14
N ILE A 191 2.25 -4.94 15.82
CA ILE A 191 3.15 -5.57 14.84
C ILE A 191 3.95 -4.52 14.06
N PRO A 192 5.16 -4.86 13.60
CA PRO A 192 6.00 -3.92 12.86
C PRO A 192 5.41 -3.55 11.49
N PHE A 193 5.63 -2.30 11.10
CA PHE A 193 5.21 -1.72 9.83
C PHE A 193 6.43 -1.28 9.03
N TRP A 194 6.44 -1.59 7.73
CA TRP A 194 7.42 -1.11 6.77
C TRP A 194 6.75 -0.26 5.71
N ALA A 195 7.26 0.95 5.51
CA ALA A 195 6.91 1.79 4.38
C ALA A 195 7.74 1.38 3.16
N ILE A 196 7.09 1.25 2.01
CA ILE A 196 7.76 1.15 0.71
C ILE A 196 8.50 2.47 0.47
N VAL A 197 9.80 2.39 0.21
CA VAL A 197 10.62 3.51 -0.23
C VAL A 197 10.77 3.39 -1.73
N SER A 198 10.08 4.28 -2.45
CA SER A 198 10.13 4.31 -3.90
C SER A 198 10.73 5.62 -4.37
N ASP A 199 11.87 5.53 -5.06
CA ASP A 199 12.47 6.66 -5.78
C ASP A 199 11.63 7.07 -7.00
N VAL A 200 10.77 6.16 -7.48
CA VAL A 200 9.90 6.33 -8.66
C VAL A 200 8.86 7.43 -8.44
N PHE A 201 8.44 7.64 -7.19
CA PHE A 201 7.40 8.60 -6.84
C PHE A 201 7.94 9.91 -6.26
N SER A 202 9.27 10.05 -6.20
CA SER A 202 9.95 11.23 -5.70
C SER A 202 10.30 12.15 -6.87
N SER A 203 9.31 12.88 -7.41
CA SER A 203 9.63 14.09 -8.19
C SER A 203 10.26 15.11 -7.24
N ASP A 204 11.51 15.48 -7.47
CA ASP A 204 12.32 16.52 -6.83
C ASP A 204 11.76 17.16 -5.53
N ALA A 205 12.37 16.79 -4.39
CA ALA A 205 12.50 17.57 -3.16
C ALA A 205 11.21 18.21 -2.57
N GLY A 206 10.25 17.37 -2.13
CA GLY A 206 9.37 17.71 -1.01
C GLY A 206 10.11 17.61 0.33
N PRO A 207 9.62 18.24 1.42
CA PRO A 207 10.28 18.16 2.72
C PRO A 207 10.41 16.69 3.13
N ALA A 208 11.58 16.32 3.66
CA ALA A 208 11.86 14.97 4.13
C ALA A 208 10.71 14.47 5.02
N PRO A 209 10.35 13.17 4.95
CA PRO A 209 9.30 12.59 5.78
C PRO A 209 9.50 13.02 7.23
N THR A 210 8.44 13.59 7.83
CA THR A 210 8.51 14.17 9.17
C THR A 210 8.76 13.12 10.26
N ASP A 211 8.56 11.85 9.92
CA ASP A 211 8.90 10.66 10.71
C ASP A 211 10.30 10.10 10.38
N ALA A 212 11.27 10.98 10.05
CA ALA A 212 12.70 10.66 9.98
C ALA A 212 13.31 10.32 11.36
N SER A 213 12.64 9.45 12.12
CA SER A 213 13.31 8.56 13.07
C SER A 213 14.39 7.78 12.28
N SER A 214 15.53 7.53 12.92
CA SER A 214 16.73 6.88 12.36
C SER A 214 16.53 5.40 11.99
N ALA A 215 15.39 5.04 11.41
CA ALA A 215 15.05 3.68 11.09
C ALA A 215 15.86 3.18 9.90
N SER A 216 16.47 2.01 10.07
CA SER A 216 17.19 1.32 9.01
C SER A 216 16.23 0.97 7.87
N ALA A 217 16.54 1.45 6.67
CA ALA A 217 15.96 0.90 5.46
C ALA A 217 16.62 -0.45 5.16
N GLU A 218 15.83 -1.43 4.75
CA GLU A 218 16.31 -2.68 4.16
C GLU A 218 16.06 -2.67 2.66
N ALA A 219 17.03 -3.18 1.90
CA ALA A 219 16.99 -3.26 0.45
C ALA A 219 16.95 -4.73 0.05
N HIS A 220 15.91 -5.12 -0.67
CA HIS A 220 15.71 -6.47 -1.15
C HIS A 220 16.21 -6.57 -2.58
N ASP A 221 17.31 -7.29 -2.80
CA ASP A 221 17.75 -7.64 -4.15
C ASP A 221 16.82 -8.71 -4.72
N VAL A 222 15.99 -8.27 -5.67
CA VAL A 222 14.98 -9.09 -6.34
C VAL A 222 15.41 -9.51 -7.74
N SER A 223 16.68 -9.30 -8.12
CA SER A 223 17.24 -9.72 -9.41
C SER A 223 16.90 -11.17 -9.78
N PRO A 224 16.94 -12.16 -8.87
CA PRO A 224 16.59 -13.54 -9.19
C PRO A 224 15.12 -13.73 -9.64
N TRP A 225 14.21 -12.87 -9.17
CA TRP A 225 12.77 -12.94 -9.46
C TRP A 225 12.31 -11.94 -10.52
N LEU A 226 13.23 -11.16 -11.11
CA LEU A 226 12.93 -10.19 -12.16
C LEU A 226 12.14 -10.82 -13.32
N PRO A 227 12.46 -12.04 -13.83
CA PRO A 227 11.66 -12.66 -14.90
C PRO A 227 10.19 -12.89 -14.50
N ARG A 228 9.90 -13.24 -13.24
CA ARG A 228 8.53 -13.40 -12.74
C ARG A 228 7.84 -12.04 -12.58
N LYS A 229 8.54 -11.05 -11.99
CA LYS A 229 8.04 -9.67 -11.87
C LYS A 229 7.68 -9.11 -13.26
N THR A 230 8.55 -9.24 -14.25
CA THR A 230 8.28 -8.78 -15.62
C THR A 230 7.12 -9.54 -16.28
N ALA A 231 6.98 -10.84 -16.05
CA ALA A 231 5.83 -11.61 -16.55
C ALA A 231 4.51 -11.16 -15.90
N ALA A 232 4.52 -10.86 -14.60
CA ALA A 232 3.38 -10.32 -13.87
C ALA A 232 3.01 -8.90 -14.35
N LEU A 233 4.00 -8.02 -14.59
CA LEU A 233 3.77 -6.68 -15.14
C LEU A 233 3.04 -6.75 -16.49
N ARG A 234 3.41 -7.69 -17.36
CA ARG A 234 2.72 -7.90 -18.66
C ARG A 234 1.25 -8.31 -18.53
N ALA A 235 0.81 -8.78 -17.36
CA ALA A 235 -0.60 -9.08 -17.14
C ALA A 235 -1.47 -7.81 -17.06
N TYR A 236 -0.90 -6.68 -16.67
CA TYR A 236 -1.58 -5.37 -16.55
C TYR A 236 -1.66 -4.63 -17.88
N ALA A 237 -2.09 -5.32 -18.94
CA ALA A 237 -2.10 -4.78 -20.29
C ALA A 237 -3.05 -3.59 -20.48
N THR A 238 -4.03 -3.39 -19.59
CA THR A 238 -4.86 -2.18 -19.57
C THR A 238 -4.15 -0.99 -18.92
N GLN A 239 -3.17 -1.19 -18.04
CA GLN A 239 -2.57 -0.10 -17.24
C GLN A 239 -1.14 0.26 -17.68
N LEU A 240 -0.39 -0.70 -18.21
CA LEU A 240 0.99 -0.48 -18.61
C LEU A 240 1.43 -1.37 -19.76
N THR A 241 2.53 -0.97 -20.41
CA THR A 241 3.26 -1.80 -21.38
C THR A 241 4.68 -2.04 -20.88
N VAL A 242 5.13 -3.29 -20.91
CA VAL A 242 6.55 -3.61 -20.69
C VAL A 242 7.32 -3.41 -22.00
N ASP A 243 8.28 -2.49 -22.00
CA ASP A 243 9.20 -2.25 -23.13
C ASP A 243 10.65 -2.37 -22.67
N GLY A 244 11.32 -3.44 -23.12
CA GLY A 244 12.67 -3.75 -22.67
C GLY A 244 12.73 -4.01 -21.16
N ASP A 245 13.50 -3.18 -20.47
CA ASP A 245 13.69 -3.15 -19.01
C ASP A 245 12.90 -2.02 -18.33
N GLU A 246 11.93 -1.41 -19.02
CA GLU A 246 11.05 -0.37 -18.48
C GLU A 246 9.58 -0.77 -18.58
N ILE A 247 8.74 -0.15 -17.74
CA ILE A 247 7.30 -0.04 -17.97
C ILE A 247 6.95 1.33 -18.53
N VAL A 248 5.93 1.37 -19.37
CA VAL A 248 5.31 2.57 -19.90
C VAL A 248 3.88 2.62 -19.38
N HIS A 249 3.61 3.60 -18.51
CA HIS A 249 2.29 3.86 -17.93
C HIS A 249 1.31 4.42 -18.98
N VAL A 250 0.00 4.40 -18.71
CA VAL A 250 -1.03 4.92 -19.66
C VAL A 250 -0.73 6.36 -20.11
N GLY A 251 -0.28 7.22 -19.20
CA GLY A 251 0.09 8.60 -19.48
C GLY A 251 1.43 8.77 -20.23
N GLY A 252 2.10 7.68 -20.61
CA GLY A 252 3.36 7.65 -21.33
C GLY A 252 4.61 7.81 -20.46
N GLN A 253 4.47 7.95 -19.14
CA GLN A 253 5.60 7.97 -18.22
C GLN A 253 6.34 6.63 -18.27
N ARG A 254 7.67 6.71 -18.22
CA ARG A 254 8.55 5.55 -18.21
C ARG A 254 9.18 5.35 -16.85
N GLU A 255 9.31 4.10 -16.46
CA GLU A 255 9.93 3.69 -15.21
C GLU A 255 10.75 2.41 -15.41
N PRO A 256 11.99 2.34 -14.91
CA PRO A 256 12.78 1.13 -14.97
C PRO A 256 12.20 0.03 -14.08
N ILE A 257 12.21 -1.21 -14.56
CA ILE A 257 11.85 -2.38 -13.77
C ILE A 257 13.01 -2.68 -12.82
N GLY A 258 12.92 -2.12 -11.61
CA GLY A 258 13.98 -2.19 -10.60
C GLY A 258 14.30 -3.60 -10.14
N THR A 259 15.60 -3.85 -9.92
CA THR A 259 16.14 -5.07 -9.30
C THR A 259 16.26 -5.00 -7.78
N VAL A 260 15.99 -3.83 -7.19
CA VAL A 260 16.04 -3.61 -5.75
C VAL A 260 14.73 -2.97 -5.31
N GLU A 261 14.09 -3.54 -4.31
CA GLU A 261 12.90 -2.99 -3.66
C GLU A 261 13.27 -2.59 -2.23
N THR A 262 12.99 -1.35 -1.83
CA THR A 262 13.48 -0.78 -0.57
C THR A 262 12.34 -0.55 0.41
N PHE A 263 12.55 -0.89 1.67
CA PHE A 263 11.55 -0.79 2.72
C PHE A 263 12.14 -0.08 3.94
N ARG A 264 11.42 0.87 4.51
CA ARG A 264 11.81 1.55 5.75
C ARG A 264 10.88 1.12 6.87
N ARG A 265 11.44 0.49 7.90
CA ARG A 265 10.69 0.17 9.11
C ARG A 265 10.27 1.46 9.80
N LEU A 266 9.00 1.65 10.12
CA LEU A 266 8.56 2.80 10.92
C LEU A 266 8.33 2.34 12.36
N THR A 267 9.18 2.76 13.28
CA THR A 267 8.93 2.57 14.72
C THR A 267 7.79 3.50 15.16
N PRO A 268 6.91 3.08 16.07
CA PRO A 268 6.02 4.03 16.74
C PRO A 268 6.85 5.19 17.30
N ALA A 269 6.38 6.43 17.18
CA ALA A 269 6.97 7.53 17.92
C ALA A 269 7.02 7.12 19.41
N PRO A 270 8.13 7.37 20.13
CA PRO A 270 8.17 7.05 21.55
C PRO A 270 7.00 7.78 22.22
N SER A 271 6.16 7.02 22.92
CA SER A 271 5.17 7.58 23.84
C SER A 271 5.95 8.27 24.96
N GLY A 272 6.23 9.56 24.78
CA GLY A 272 6.95 10.34 25.76
C GLY A 272 6.19 10.36 27.10
N PRO A 273 6.86 10.18 28.24
CA PRO A 273 6.25 10.45 29.53
C PRO A 273 6.24 11.98 29.72
N GLY A 274 5.11 12.64 29.49
CA GLY A 274 5.11 14.10 29.55
C GLY A 274 3.80 14.81 29.18
N ALA A 275 2.66 14.29 29.63
CA ALA A 275 1.45 15.10 29.77
C ALA A 275 0.80 14.77 31.11
N GLU A 276 1.55 14.95 32.20
CA GLU A 276 0.90 15.21 33.48
C GLU A 276 0.04 16.46 33.29
N SER A 277 -1.28 16.27 33.37
CA SER A 277 -2.22 17.35 33.50
C SER A 277 -1.79 18.22 34.68
N ALA A 278 -1.43 19.47 34.42
CA ALA A 278 -1.23 20.47 35.45
C ALA A 278 -2.45 20.46 36.40
N PRO A 279 -2.25 20.56 37.73
CA PRO A 279 -3.37 20.60 38.67
C PRO A 279 -4.23 21.80 38.30
N ARG A 280 -5.53 21.55 38.08
CA ARG A 280 -6.53 22.61 37.88
C ARG A 280 -6.41 23.57 39.06
N GLY A 281 -6.02 24.82 38.78
CA GLY A 281 -6.01 25.89 39.76
C GLY A 281 -7.37 25.98 40.44
N GLU A 282 -7.34 26.14 41.77
CA GLU A 282 -8.51 26.36 42.61
C GLU A 282 -9.38 27.49 42.03
N ALA A 283 -10.68 27.24 41.98
CA ALA A 283 -11.67 28.25 41.62
C ALA A 283 -11.66 29.38 42.67
N PRO A 284 -11.72 30.66 42.27
CA PRO A 284 -11.86 31.75 43.23
C PRO A 284 -13.21 31.65 43.94
N SER A 285 -13.16 31.66 45.27
CA SER A 285 -14.32 31.69 46.16
C SER A 285 -15.17 32.93 45.87
N ALA A 286 -16.48 32.72 45.68
CA ALA A 286 -17.46 33.78 45.53
C ALA A 286 -17.70 34.48 46.88
N GLU A 287 -17.39 35.77 46.96
CA GLU A 287 -17.86 36.65 48.04
C GLU A 287 -19.37 36.88 47.90
N ALA A 288 -20.10 36.70 49.01
CA ALA A 288 -21.52 37.01 49.12
C ALA A 288 -21.73 38.52 49.33
N PRO A 289 -22.83 39.12 48.83
CA PRO A 289 -23.06 40.55 48.96
C PRO A 289 -23.56 40.90 50.37
N PRO A 290 -23.23 42.11 50.89
CA PRO A 290 -23.75 42.57 52.17
C PRO A 290 -25.23 42.95 52.07
N ARG A 291 -25.93 42.81 53.20
CA ARG A 291 -27.33 43.17 53.41
C ARG A 291 -27.55 44.68 53.49
#